data_AF-A0A3Q7GKV1-F1
#
_entry.id   AF-A0A3Q7GKV1-F1
#
_cell.length_a   1.000
_cell.length_b   1.000
_cell.length_c   1.000
_cell.angle_alpha   90.00
_cell.angle_beta   90.00
_cell.angle_gamma   90.00
#
_symmetry.space_group_name_H-M   'P 1'
#
loop_
_entity.id
_entity.type
_entity.pdbx_description
1 polymer ?
#
loop_
_entity_poly.entity_id
_entity_poly.type
_entity_poly.pdbx_seq_one_letter_code
_entity_poly.pdbx_strand_id
1 'polypeptide(L)'
;MEIAPKAGKVIALLLKLTNAKKTIEIGVFTGCSLHLIALTIPWQGHVEHDFVFSFIDAEQVSYQNINDRMFKLVKVGGILGYDYTLLFGKINMSEECVKETMKPNMHHIIQLNRF
;
A
#
# COMPACT_ATOMS: atom_id res chain seq x y z
N MET A 1 3.19 13.02 -5.93
CA MET A 1 3.53 11.58 -5.99
C MET A 1 2.28 10.91 -6.49
N GLU A 2 2.34 10.22 -7.63
CA GLU A 2 1.16 9.55 -8.21
C GLU A 2 1.49 8.09 -8.45
N ILE A 3 0.50 7.23 -8.25
CA ILE A 3 0.61 5.81 -8.52
C ILE A 3 0.91 5.59 -10.02
N ALA A 4 1.90 4.74 -10.30
CA ALA A 4 2.19 4.38 -11.69
C ALA A 4 0.99 3.64 -12.32
N PRO A 5 0.57 3.95 -13.56
CA PRO A 5 -0.59 3.31 -14.20
C PRO A 5 -0.53 1.77 -14.24
N LYS A 6 0.68 1.20 -14.32
CA LYS A 6 0.89 -0.26 -14.27
C LYS A 6 0.57 -0.84 -12.89
N ALA A 7 1.02 -0.19 -11.81
CA ALA A 7 0.71 -0.60 -10.44
C ALA A 7 -0.80 -0.48 -10.19
N GLY A 8 -1.42 0.61 -10.65
CA GLY A 8 -2.87 0.78 -10.58
C GLY A 8 -3.65 -0.36 -11.25
N LYS A 9 -3.25 -0.79 -12.46
CA LYS A 9 -3.90 -1.93 -13.14
C LYS A 9 -3.82 -3.23 -12.33
N VAL A 10 -2.71 -3.48 -11.65
CA VAL A 10 -2.56 -4.65 -10.76
C VAL A 10 -3.48 -4.53 -9.56
N ILE A 11 -3.55 -3.36 -8.91
CA ILE A 11 -4.49 -3.11 -7.80
C ILE A 11 -5.93 -3.35 -8.25
N ALA A 12 -6.32 -2.80 -9.40
CA ALA A 12 -7.67 -2.99 -9.93
C ALA A 12 -7.98 -4.48 -10.20
N LEU A 13 -7.00 -5.24 -10.67
CA LEU A 13 -7.15 -6.69 -10.84
C LEU A 13 -7.33 -7.40 -9.49
N LEU A 14 -6.53 -7.06 -8.48
CA LEU A 14 -6.62 -7.65 -7.14
C LEU A 14 -7.97 -7.35 -6.48
N LEU A 15 -8.46 -6.12 -6.57
CA LEU A 15 -9.79 -5.74 -6.05
C LEU A 15 -10.91 -6.58 -6.68
N LYS A 16 -10.84 -6.82 -8.00
CA LYS A 16 -11.83 -7.64 -8.72
C LYS A 16 -11.73 -9.11 -8.33
N LEU A 17 -10.53 -9.68 -8.29
CA LEU A 17 -10.29 -11.10 -7.99
C LEU A 17 -10.66 -11.45 -6.54
N THR A 18 -10.45 -10.52 -5.62
CA THR A 18 -10.78 -10.70 -4.20
C THR A 18 -12.21 -10.35 -3.85
N ASN A 19 -12.98 -9.80 -4.80
CA ASN A 19 -14.30 -9.25 -4.56
C ASN A 19 -14.28 -8.25 -3.39
N ALA A 20 -13.26 -7.39 -3.34
CA ALA A 20 -13.09 -6.42 -2.27
C ALA A 20 -14.24 -5.41 -2.27
N LYS A 21 -14.93 -5.29 -1.14
CA LYS A 21 -16.06 -4.37 -0.94
C LYS A 21 -15.78 -3.27 0.08
N LYS A 22 -14.75 -3.47 0.91
CA LYS A 22 -14.26 -2.49 1.88
C LYS A 22 -12.78 -2.25 1.63
N THR A 23 -12.39 -0.98 1.55
CA THR A 23 -11.01 -0.59 1.29
C THR A 23 -10.54 0.48 2.26
N ILE A 24 -9.27 0.45 2.61
CA ILE A 24 -8.63 1.49 3.42
C ILE A 24 -7.41 2.01 2.67
N GLU A 25 -7.40 3.29 2.33
CA GLU A 25 -6.24 3.93 1.73
C GLU A 25 -5.57 4.88 2.73
N ILE A 26 -4.27 4.73 2.92
CA ILE A 26 -3.46 5.66 3.71
C ILE A 26 -2.50 6.37 2.76
N GLY A 27 -2.70 7.68 2.64
CA GLY A 27 -1.95 8.52 1.71
C GLY A 27 -2.69 8.66 0.38
N VAL A 28 -3.46 9.75 0.26
CA VAL A 28 -4.39 9.96 -0.86
C VAL A 28 -3.85 10.97 -1.88
N PHE A 29 -2.81 11.74 -1.55
CA PHE A 29 -2.25 12.85 -2.37
C PHE A 29 -3.31 13.60 -3.21
N THR A 30 -3.29 13.49 -4.54
CA THR A 30 -4.26 14.12 -5.47
C THR A 30 -5.51 13.27 -5.71
N GLY A 31 -5.56 12.03 -5.20
CA GLY A 31 -6.72 11.15 -5.23
C GLY A 31 -6.77 10.18 -6.41
N CYS A 32 -5.70 10.05 -7.21
CA CYS A 32 -5.70 9.16 -8.38
C CYS A 32 -5.91 7.68 -8.02
N SER A 33 -5.21 7.18 -7.01
CA SER A 33 -5.36 5.83 -6.46
C SER A 33 -6.75 5.63 -5.84
N LEU A 34 -7.22 6.61 -5.06
CA LEU A 34 -8.56 6.58 -4.47
C LEU A 34 -9.65 6.52 -5.55
N HIS A 35 -9.54 7.34 -6.59
CA HIS A 35 -10.47 7.35 -7.70
C HIS A 35 -10.48 6.01 -8.45
N LEU A 36 -9.31 5.42 -8.67
CA LEU A 36 -9.19 4.10 -9.28
C LEU A 36 -9.85 3.00 -8.44
N ILE A 37 -9.61 3.01 -7.12
CA ILE A 37 -10.23 2.06 -6.19
C ILE A 37 -11.76 2.21 -6.23
N ALA A 38 -12.25 3.44 -6.13
CA ALA A 38 -13.68 3.76 -6.16
C ALA A 38 -14.38 3.30 -7.45
N LEU A 39 -13.72 3.45 -8.61
CA LEU A 39 -14.24 2.96 -9.90
C LEU A 39 -14.22 1.42 -10.02
N THR A 40 -13.43 0.74 -9.20
CA THR A 40 -13.24 -0.71 -9.30
C THR A 40 -14.15 -1.49 -8.37
N ILE A 41 -14.42 -0.95 -7.18
CA ILE A 41 -15.28 -1.63 -6.18
C ILE A 41 -16.75 -1.64 -6.63
N PRO A 42 -17.48 -2.75 -6.49
CA PRO A 42 -18.88 -2.83 -6.88
C PRO A 42 -19.76 -2.05 -5.90
N TRP A 43 -20.72 -1.27 -6.43
CA TRP A 43 -21.68 -0.51 -5.63
C TRP A 43 -22.87 -1.41 -5.23
N GLN A 44 -22.78 -2.16 -4.13
CA GLN A 44 -23.92 -2.95 -3.62
C GLN A 44 -23.99 -3.10 -2.09
N GLY A 45 -25.24 -3.11 -1.59
CA GLY A 45 -25.63 -3.21 -0.19
C GLY A 45 -25.69 -4.63 0.36
N HIS A 46 -25.47 -4.70 1.68
CA HIS A 46 -25.35 -5.87 2.56
C HIS A 46 -24.16 -6.81 2.24
N VAL A 47 -23.28 -6.96 3.23
CA VAL A 47 -21.98 -7.63 3.10
C VAL A 47 -21.92 -8.76 4.13
N GLU A 48 -21.95 -10.01 3.67
CA GLU A 48 -21.73 -11.19 4.53
C GLU A 48 -20.23 -11.49 4.76
N HIS A 49 -19.34 -10.96 3.91
CA HIS A 49 -17.90 -11.19 3.97
C HIS A 49 -17.12 -9.87 3.87
N ASP A 50 -16.52 -9.46 4.98
CA ASP A 50 -15.73 -8.23 5.11
C ASP A 50 -14.28 -8.44 4.64
N PHE A 51 -14.08 -8.71 3.35
CA PHE A 51 -12.74 -8.66 2.78
C PHE A 51 -12.27 -7.20 2.72
N VAL A 52 -11.14 -6.91 3.37
CA VAL A 52 -10.54 -5.58 3.41
C VAL A 52 -9.28 -5.57 2.56
N PHE A 53 -9.25 -4.70 1.56
CA PHE A 53 -8.03 -4.35 0.83
C PHE A 53 -7.50 -3.02 1.36
N SER A 54 -6.25 -3.00 1.82
CA SER A 54 -5.61 -1.75 2.24
C SER A 54 -4.44 -1.39 1.34
N PHE A 55 -4.39 -0.12 0.92
CA PHE A 55 -3.30 0.47 0.15
C PHE A 55 -2.60 1.54 0.99
N ILE A 56 -1.30 1.36 1.22
CA ILE A 56 -0.47 2.25 2.01
C ILE A 56 0.52 2.94 1.05
N ASP A 57 0.27 4.22 0.79
CA ASP A 57 1.13 5.14 0.03
C ASP A 57 1.46 6.38 0.89
N ALA A 58 2.16 6.14 2.00
CA ALA A 58 2.52 7.16 2.98
C ALA A 58 4.04 7.30 3.16
N GLU A 59 4.46 8.18 4.06
CA GLU A 59 5.87 8.33 4.42
C GLU A 59 6.43 7.04 5.07
N GLN A 60 7.60 6.62 4.63
CA GLN A 60 8.18 5.31 4.99
C GLN A 60 8.45 5.17 6.50
N VAL A 61 8.79 6.27 7.17
CA VAL A 61 8.99 6.33 8.63
C VAL A 61 7.75 5.89 9.42
N SER A 62 6.55 6.04 8.84
CA SER A 62 5.29 5.70 9.48
C SER A 62 4.87 4.23 9.29
N TYR A 63 5.55 3.49 8.42
CA TYR A 63 5.11 2.16 7.99
C TYR A 63 5.04 1.14 9.12
N GLN A 64 5.93 1.22 10.11
CA GLN A 64 5.88 0.34 11.29
C GLN A 64 4.56 0.52 12.06
N ASN A 65 4.23 1.78 12.40
CA ASN A 65 3.01 2.10 13.13
C ASN A 65 1.74 1.76 12.33
N ILE A 66 1.78 1.99 11.01
CA ILE A 66 0.68 1.64 10.11
C ILE A 66 0.50 0.12 10.07
N ASN A 67 1.59 -0.63 9.90
CA ASN A 67 1.60 -2.09 9.84
C ASN A 67 0.95 -2.71 11.09
N ASP A 68 1.35 -2.27 12.28
CA ASP A 68 0.79 -2.78 13.55
C ASP A 68 -0.71 -2.51 13.70
N ARG A 69 -1.19 -1.37 13.18
CA ARG A 69 -2.62 -1.04 13.18
C ARG A 69 -3.37 -1.84 12.12
N MET A 70 -2.78 -2.01 10.94
CA MET A 70 -3.39 -2.74 9.84
C MET A 70 -3.59 -4.22 10.17
N PHE A 71 -2.65 -4.85 10.88
CA PHE A 71 -2.83 -6.23 11.35
C PHE A 71 -4.01 -6.40 12.33
N LYS A 72 -4.46 -5.33 12.99
CA LYS A 72 -5.63 -5.36 13.87
C LYS A 72 -6.94 -5.10 13.11
N LEU A 73 -6.87 -4.39 11.99
CA LEU A 73 -8.03 -3.93 11.21
C LEU A 73 -8.36 -4.85 10.04
N VAL A 74 -7.33 -5.40 9.38
CA VAL A 74 -7.47 -6.30 8.24
C VAL A 74 -7.69 -7.72 8.76
N LYS A 75 -8.87 -8.27 8.46
CA LYS A 75 -9.23 -9.64 8.85
C LYS A 75 -8.35 -10.66 8.12
N VAL A 76 -8.26 -11.87 8.67
CA VAL A 76 -7.60 -13.01 8.02
C VAL A 76 -8.12 -13.17 6.58
N GLY A 77 -7.19 -13.31 5.64
CA GLY A 77 -7.48 -13.37 4.22
C GLY A 77 -7.46 -12.02 3.50
N GLY A 78 -7.50 -10.89 4.20
CA GLY A 78 -7.37 -9.55 3.60
C GLY A 78 -5.99 -9.27 3.00
N ILE A 79 -5.90 -8.20 2.21
CA ILE A 79 -4.66 -7.82 1.50
C ILE A 79 -4.16 -6.47 1.98
N LEU A 80 -2.84 -6.40 2.19
CA LEU A 80 -2.08 -5.19 2.46
C LEU A 80 -1.13 -4.93 1.29
N GLY A 81 -1.31 -3.81 0.60
CA GLY A 81 -0.41 -3.33 -0.44
C GLY A 81 0.35 -2.10 0.04
N TYR A 82 1.68 -2.15 -0.05
CA TYR A 82 2.56 -1.02 0.25
C TYR A 82 3.15 -0.48 -1.04
N ASP A 83 3.08 0.84 -1.26
CA ASP A 83 3.78 1.49 -2.37
C ASP A 83 5.25 1.80 -2.01
N TYR A 84 6.08 2.01 -3.03
CA TYR A 84 7.48 2.38 -2.91
C TYR A 84 8.38 1.44 -2.08
N THR A 85 8.01 0.15 -1.95
CA THR A 85 8.79 -0.86 -1.22
C THR A 85 10.19 -1.13 -1.78
N LEU A 86 10.49 -0.67 -3.00
CA LEU A 86 11.83 -0.75 -3.58
C LEU A 86 12.62 0.55 -3.44
N LEU A 87 12.00 1.64 -2.98
CA LEU A 87 12.59 2.98 -2.86
C LEU A 87 13.43 3.38 -4.09
N PHE A 88 12.87 3.23 -5.29
CA PHE A 88 13.57 3.50 -6.57
C PHE A 88 14.84 2.65 -6.79
N GLY A 89 14.88 1.43 -6.24
CA GLY A 89 16.03 0.53 -6.33
C GLY A 89 17.13 0.79 -5.29
N LYS A 90 16.99 1.83 -4.45
CA LYS A 90 18.02 2.25 -3.48
C LYS A 90 18.28 1.22 -2.39
N ILE A 91 17.30 0.35 -2.11
CA ILE A 91 17.45 -0.72 -1.11
C ILE A 91 18.55 -1.74 -1.47
N ASN A 92 19.00 -1.77 -2.72
CA ASN A 92 20.06 -2.66 -3.20
C ASN A 92 21.41 -1.93 -3.42
N MET A 93 21.51 -0.67 -3.01
CA MET A 93 22.74 0.12 -3.13
C MET A 93 23.53 0.09 -1.82
N SER A 94 24.84 0.34 -1.90
CA SER A 94 25.64 0.64 -0.71
C SER A 94 25.13 1.93 -0.04
N GLU A 95 25.13 1.98 1.29
CA GLU A 95 24.70 3.15 2.06
C GLU A 95 25.50 4.42 1.73
N GLU A 96 26.77 4.26 1.36
CA GLU A 96 27.64 5.38 0.94
C GLU A 96 27.14 6.07 -0.34
N CYS A 97 26.42 5.33 -1.19
CA CYS A 97 25.85 5.86 -2.43
C CYS A 97 24.48 6.52 -2.22
N VAL A 98 23.93 6.50 -1.01
CA VAL A 98 22.59 7.02 -0.70
C VAL A 98 22.72 8.33 0.07
N LYS A 99 22.00 9.36 -0.38
CA LYS A 99 21.93 10.66 0.29
C LYS A 99 21.50 10.49 1.75
N GLU A 100 22.15 11.21 2.67
CA GLU A 100 21.89 11.13 4.11
C GLU A 100 20.40 11.29 4.45
N THR A 101 19.72 12.22 3.78
CA THR A 101 18.28 12.50 3.97
C THR A 101 17.36 11.34 3.59
N MET A 102 17.86 10.35 2.84
CA MET A 102 17.10 9.19 2.39
C MET A 102 17.43 7.90 3.16
N LYS A 103 18.52 7.88 3.93
CA LYS A 103 18.95 6.70 4.69
C LYS A 103 17.88 6.22 5.69
N PRO A 104 17.18 7.11 6.45
CA PRO A 104 16.10 6.67 7.33
C PRO A 104 15.00 5.91 6.58
N ASN A 105 14.52 6.46 5.46
CA ASN A 105 13.50 5.81 4.63
C ASN A 105 13.98 4.46 4.09
N MET A 106 15.25 4.39 3.69
CA MET A 106 15.86 3.14 3.22
C MET A 106 15.88 2.08 4.32
N HIS A 107 16.29 2.42 5.54
CA HIS A 107 16.29 1.50 6.68
C HIS A 107 14.89 1.00 7.03
N HIS A 108 13.89 1.89 7.06
CA HIS A 108 12.50 1.49 7.33
C HIS A 108 11.95 0.55 6.26
N ILE A 109 12.25 0.79 4.98
CA ILE A 109 11.82 -0.10 3.89
C ILE A 109 12.55 -1.44 3.93
N ILE A 110 13.86 -1.45 4.21
CA ILE A 110 14.61 -2.71 4.36
C ILE A 110 14.02 -3.53 5.51
N GLN A 111 13.68 -2.89 6.64
CA GLN A 111 13.05 -3.59 7.75
C GLN A 111 11.65 -4.10 7.39
N LEU A 112 10.85 -3.32 6.67
CA LEU A 112 9.55 -3.76 6.16
C LEU A 112 9.70 -4.99 5.25
N ASN A 113 10.69 -5.02 4.36
CA ASN A 113 10.84 -6.12 3.39
C ASN A 113 11.48 -7.40 3.98
N ARG A 114 11.88 -7.39 5.27
CA ARG A 114 12.51 -8.54 5.95
C ARG A 114 11.52 -9.52 6.60
N PHE A 115 10.20 -9.29 6.46
CA PHE A 115 9.19 -10.23 6.93
C PHE A 115 9.35 -11.63 6.34
#